data_AF-A0A821Y703-F1
#
_entry.id   AF-A0A821Y703-F1
#
_cell.length_a   1.000
_cell.length_b   1.000
_cell.length_c   1.000
_cell.angle_alpha   90.00
_cell.angle_beta   90.00
_cell.angle_gamma   90.00
#
_symmetry.space_group_name_H-M   'P 1'
#
loop_
_entity.id
_entity.type
_entity.pdbx_description
1 polymer ?
#
loop_
_entity_poly.entity_id
_entity_poly.type
_entity_poly.pdbx_seq_one_letter_code
_entity_poly.pdbx_strand_id
1 'polypeptide(L)'
;MEMFRMDEAKLTSDQNKKVEVLLNKFSKCISLSDNDVGKTSTLSHSIKLTRDTAIKQPIRRINGELAEEVETQLQQLSDDVIIRP
;
A
#
# COMPACT_ATOMS: atom_id res chain seq x y z
N MET A 1 -15.13 -8.01 -11.46
CA MET A 1 -14.22 -9.07 -11.92
C MET A 1 -12.96 -8.35 -12.31
N GLU A 2 -11.88 -8.55 -11.55
CA GLU A 2 -10.62 -7.83 -11.78
C GLU A 2 -9.85 -8.48 -12.92
N MET A 3 -9.24 -7.64 -13.77
CA MET A 3 -8.71 -8.04 -15.07
C MET A 3 -7.19 -8.10 -15.01
N PHE A 4 -6.64 -9.30 -14.94
CA PHE A 4 -5.21 -9.54 -14.93
C PHE A 4 -4.63 -9.44 -16.36
N ARG A 5 -3.46 -8.79 -16.51
CA ARG A 5 -2.75 -8.71 -17.81
C ARG A 5 -2.01 -10.02 -18.09
N MET A 6 -2.39 -10.74 -19.14
CA MET A 6 -1.90 -12.10 -19.46
C MET A 6 -0.97 -12.16 -20.69
N ASP A 7 -0.52 -11.00 -21.18
CA ASP A 7 -0.10 -10.84 -22.58
C ASP A 7 1.29 -11.42 -22.91
N GLU A 8 2.09 -11.79 -21.90
CA GLU A 8 3.45 -12.29 -22.10
C GLU A 8 3.54 -13.82 -22.27
N ALA A 9 2.54 -14.56 -21.78
CA ALA A 9 2.52 -16.00 -21.88
C ALA A 9 1.69 -16.43 -23.10
N LYS A 10 2.26 -17.25 -23.99
CA LYS A 10 1.54 -17.86 -25.12
C LYS A 10 0.58 -18.96 -24.61
N LEU A 11 -0.47 -18.54 -23.89
CA LEU A 11 -1.47 -19.42 -23.31
C LEU A 11 -2.61 -19.66 -24.30
N THR A 12 -3.15 -20.87 -24.30
CA THR A 12 -4.41 -21.16 -24.98
C THR A 12 -5.58 -20.51 -24.24
N SER A 13 -6.73 -20.36 -24.91
CA SER A 13 -7.93 -19.78 -24.28
C SER A 13 -8.35 -20.52 -23.00
N ASP A 14 -8.24 -21.85 -22.99
CA ASP A 14 -8.56 -22.68 -21.82
C ASP A 14 -7.55 -22.50 -20.68
N GLN A 15 -6.28 -22.29 -21.01
CA GLN A 15 -5.25 -21.98 -20.01
C GLN A 15 -5.50 -20.60 -19.40
N ASN A 16 -5.81 -19.58 -20.20
CA ASN A 16 -6.15 -18.25 -19.71
C ASN A 16 -7.31 -18.28 -18.71
N LYS A 17 -8.39 -19.00 -19.03
CA LYS A 17 -9.52 -19.17 -18.10
C LYS A 17 -9.09 -19.82 -16.78
N LYS A 18 -8.23 -20.84 -16.82
CA LYS A 18 -7.73 -21.51 -15.61
C LYS A 18 -6.86 -20.57 -14.76
N VAL A 19 -6.01 -19.78 -15.39
CA VAL A 19 -5.17 -18.80 -14.68
C VAL A 19 -6.04 -17.70 -14.06
N GLU A 20 -7.01 -17.18 -14.81
CA GLU A 20 -7.95 -16.18 -14.29
C GLU A 20 -8.72 -16.70 -13.06
N VAL A 21 -9.21 -17.94 -13.09
CA VAL A 21 -9.85 -18.57 -11.93
C VAL A 21 -8.89 -18.69 -10.75
N LEU A 22 -7.63 -19.05 -11.00
CA LEU A 22 -6.62 -19.17 -9.95
C LEU A 22 -6.30 -17.82 -9.31
N LEU A 23 -6.05 -16.79 -10.11
CA LEU A 23 -5.68 -15.46 -9.61
C LEU A 23 -6.84 -14.82 -8.86
N ASN A 24 -8.08 -14.96 -9.36
CA ASN A 24 -9.26 -14.49 -8.64
C ASN A 24 -9.43 -15.20 -7.29
N LYS A 25 -9.20 -16.54 -7.25
CA LYS A 25 -9.29 -17.34 -6.02
C LYS A 25 -8.30 -16.87 -4.94
N PHE A 26 -7.11 -16.40 -5.35
CA PHE A 26 -6.06 -15.94 -4.45
C PHE A 26 -5.80 -14.43 -4.55
N SER A 27 -6.80 -13.65 -4.98
CA SER A 27 -6.70 -12.19 -5.19
C SER A 27 -6.14 -11.44 -3.97
N LYS A 28 -6.52 -11.87 -2.76
CA LYS A 28 -6.03 -11.26 -1.50
C LYS A 28 -4.56 -11.54 -1.17
N CYS A 29 -3.90 -12.45 -1.88
CA CYS A 29 -2.52 -12.84 -1.65
C CYS A 29 -1.55 -12.24 -2.68
N ILE A 30 -2.07 -11.50 -3.66
CA ILE A 30 -1.32 -11.01 -4.81
C ILE A 30 -1.48 -9.50 -4.85
N SER A 31 -0.36 -8.78 -4.90
CA SER A 31 -0.37 -7.34 -5.11
C SER A 31 -0.83 -7.04 -6.53
N LEU A 32 -1.91 -6.28 -6.69
CA LEU A 32 -2.46 -5.94 -8.02
C LEU A 32 -1.86 -4.66 -8.60
N SER A 33 -1.24 -3.85 -7.75
CA SER A 33 -0.50 -2.65 -8.13
C SER A 33 0.57 -2.35 -7.10
N ASP A 34 1.41 -1.35 -7.38
CA ASP A 34 2.42 -0.85 -6.44
C ASP A 34 1.79 -0.23 -5.18
N ASN A 35 0.51 0.17 -5.25
CA ASN A 35 -0.24 0.79 -4.14
C ASN A 35 -1.14 -0.22 -3.40
N ASP A 36 -1.12 -1.50 -3.76
CA ASP A 36 -1.89 -2.54 -3.07
C ASP A 36 -1.19 -2.97 -1.77
N VAL A 37 -1.19 -2.05 -0.80
CA VAL A 37 -0.46 -2.21 0.46
C VAL A 37 -1.23 -3.15 1.39
N GLY A 38 -0.64 -4.33 1.61
CA GLY A 38 -1.16 -5.31 2.57
C GLY A 38 -1.10 -4.82 4.02
N LYS A 39 -2.07 -5.23 4.84
CA LYS A 39 -2.09 -5.02 6.30
C LYS A 39 -2.34 -6.32 7.04
N THR A 40 -1.71 -6.46 8.21
CA THR A 40 -1.93 -7.61 9.10
C THR A 40 -2.27 -7.13 10.51
N SER A 41 -3.17 -7.86 11.17
CA SER A 41 -3.46 -7.72 12.60
C SER A 41 -2.85 -8.84 13.44
N THR A 42 -2.16 -9.80 12.81
CA THR A 42 -1.56 -10.96 13.49
C THR A 42 -0.37 -10.56 14.36
N LEU A 43 0.39 -9.54 13.94
CA LEU A 43 1.54 -9.03 14.68
C LEU A 43 1.33 -7.55 14.99
N SER A 44 1.41 -7.21 16.28
CA SER A 44 1.45 -5.81 16.73
C SER A 44 2.83 -5.52 17.30
N HIS A 45 3.41 -4.38 16.90
CA HIS A 45 4.70 -3.93 17.38
C HIS A 45 4.51 -3.05 18.63
N SER A 46 5.22 -3.39 19.71
CA SER A 46 5.34 -2.54 20.89
C SER A 46 6.71 -1.89 20.90
N ILE A 47 6.77 -0.57 20.81
CA ILE A 47 8.02 0.20 20.91
C ILE A 47 8.29 0.48 22.39
N LYS A 48 9.36 -0.12 22.94
CA LYS A 48 9.75 0.11 24.34
C LYS A 48 10.44 1.46 24.47
N LEU A 49 9.94 2.31 25.37
CA LEU A 49 10.50 3.63 25.63
C LEU A 49 11.56 3.57 26.74
N THR A 50 12.56 4.44 26.66
CA THR A 50 13.50 4.69 27.76
C THR A 50 12.92 5.61 28.83
N ARG A 51 11.99 6.48 28.45
CA ARG A 51 11.25 7.41 29.31
C ARG A 51 9.81 7.53 28.81
N ASP A 52 8.86 7.62 29.72
CA ASP A 52 7.42 7.70 29.41
C ASP A 52 6.91 9.16 29.34
N THR A 53 7.81 10.10 29.00
CA THR A 53 7.47 11.52 28.90
C THR A 53 7.42 11.92 27.43
N ALA A 54 6.22 12.27 26.95
CA ALA A 54 6.02 12.75 25.59
C ALA A 54 6.72 14.09 25.37
N ILE A 55 7.30 14.28 24.18
CA ILE A 55 7.96 15.51 23.77
C ILE A 55 7.17 16.13 22.62
N LYS A 56 6.73 17.38 22.80
CA LYS A 56 6.10 18.16 21.73
C LYS A 56 7.14 19.05 21.06
N GLN A 57 7.39 18.82 19.78
CA GLN A 57 8.29 19.65 18.98
C GLN A 57 7.49 20.64 18.11
N PRO A 58 7.89 21.92 18.01
CA PRO A 58 7.31 22.85 17.05
C PRO A 58 7.51 22.35 15.61
N ILE A 59 6.47 22.49 14.78
CA ILE A 59 6.52 22.18 13.35
C ILE A 59 7.46 23.18 12.66
N ARG A 60 8.38 22.68 11.84
CA ARG A 60 9.28 23.52 11.03
C ARG A 60 8.57 23.93 9.74
N ARG A 61 8.80 25.16 9.29
CA ARG A 61 8.30 25.61 7.99
C ARG A 61 8.97 24.84 6.87
N ILE A 62 8.18 24.43 5.88
CA ILE A 62 8.64 23.84 4.63
C ILE A 62 8.66 24.97 3.59
N ASN A 63 9.66 25.00 2.71
CA ASN A 63 9.72 25.98 1.63
C ASN A 63 8.58 25.72 0.62
N GLY A 64 8.06 26.77 -0.02
CA GLY A 64 6.85 26.68 -0.86
C GLY A 64 6.91 25.61 -1.94
N GLU A 65 8.01 25.53 -2.71
CA GLU A 65 8.18 24.51 -3.76
C GLU A 65 8.13 23.08 -3.24
N LEU A 66 8.64 22.84 -2.03
CA LEU A 66 8.62 21.53 -1.37
C LEU A 66 7.26 21.22 -0.72
N ALA A 67 6.47 22.24 -0.40
CA ALA A 67 5.20 22.05 0.29
C ALA A 67 4.18 21.31 -0.59
N GLU A 68 4.07 21.68 -1.88
CA GLU A 68 3.14 21.05 -2.82
C GLU A 68 3.48 19.57 -3.07
N GLU A 69 4.77 19.25 -3.20
CA GLU A 69 5.23 17.87 -3.36
C GLU A 69 4.93 17.04 -2.11
N VAL A 70 5.22 17.58 -0.93
CA VAL A 70 4.95 16.92 0.35
C VAL A 70 3.44 16.69 0.53
N GLU A 71 2.60 17.67 0.21
CA GLU A 71 1.14 17.51 0.27
C GLU A 71 0.65 16.38 -0.65
N THR A 72 1.19 16.29 -1.86
CA THR A 72 0.85 15.22 -2.81
C THR A 72 1.23 13.84 -2.26
N GLN A 73 2.42 13.71 -1.69
CA GLN A 73 2.88 12.45 -1.08
C GLN A 73 2.07 12.08 0.17
N LEU A 74 1.75 13.06 1.02
CA LEU A 74 0.91 12.83 2.20
C LEU A 74 -0.49 12.36 1.81
N GLN A 75 -1.07 12.92 0.74
CA GLN A 75 -2.37 12.47 0.23
C GLN A 75 -2.31 11.01 -0.23
N GLN A 76 -1.29 10.64 -1.01
CA GLN A 76 -1.10 9.25 -1.46
C GLN A 76 -0.98 8.27 -0.27
N LEU A 77 -0.13 8.59 0.72
CA LEU A 77 0.04 7.75 1.91
C LEU A 77 -1.24 7.65 2.75
N SER A 78 -2.06 8.70 2.76
CA SER A 78 -3.35 8.71 3.45
C SER A 78 -4.38 7.85 2.71
N ASP A 79 -4.44 7.96 1.39
CA ASP A 79 -5.34 7.17 0.54
C ASP A 79 -5.02 5.67 0.63
N ASP A 80 -3.73 5.33 0.73
CA ASP A 80 -3.24 3.97 0.93
C ASP A 80 -3.33 3.48 2.40
N VAL A 81 -3.85 4.32 3.31
CA VAL A 81 -4.07 4.00 4.75
C VAL A 81 -2.78 3.66 5.51
N ILE A 82 -1.64 4.14 4.99
CA ILE A 82 -0.32 4.02 5.64
C ILE A 82 -0.25 4.98 6.82
N ILE A 83 -0.67 6.23 6.61
CA ILE A 83 -0.81 7.26 7.66
C ILE A 83 -2.28 7.51 7.99
N ARG A 84 -2.55 8.02 9.20
CA ARG A 84 -3.92 8.23 9.72
C ARG A 84 -3.98 9.52 10.56
N PRO A 85 -5.14 10.21 10.61
CA PRO A 85 -5.36 11.39 11.44
C PRO A 85 -5.19 11.14 12.94
#